data_AF-A0AAN4YBW7-F1
#
_entry.id   AF-A0AAN4YBW7-F1
#
_cell.length_a   1.000
_cell.length_b   1.000
_cell.length_c   1.000
_cell.angle_alpha   90.00
_cell.angle_beta   90.00
_cell.angle_gamma   90.00
#
_symmetry.space_group_name_H-M   'P 1'
#
loop_
_entity.id
_entity.type
_entity.pdbx_description
1 polymer ?
#
loop_
_entity_poly.entity_id
_entity_poly.type
_entity_poly.pdbx_seq_one_letter_code
_entity_poly.pdbx_strand_id
1 'polypeptide(L)'
;MRPPLRIAILECDTPIESVDKRYNGYYGLFSQLFHECAKSLGLDPETGLDITRWDVVHAQEYPKLEDIDAIVHTGSSKSPDCPTNVIPLGSSSNCAIQGMYRPGKFITVQGHPEFNGFIVSEVVNKRARAGVFPKELSDDALARVELAHDGLDILVVFLRFLLGEIE
;
A
#
# COMPACT_ATOMS: atom_id res chain seq x y z
N MET A 1 -25.93 -5.94 11.35
CA MET A 1 -24.86 -5.63 10.37
C MET A 1 -23.60 -5.35 11.16
N ARG A 2 -22.44 -5.87 10.74
CA ARG A 2 -21.14 -5.53 11.33
C ARG A 2 -20.89 -4.03 11.10
N PRO A 3 -20.33 -3.27 12.06
CA PRO A 3 -19.89 -1.91 11.79
C PRO A 3 -18.82 -1.91 10.68
N PRO A 4 -18.66 -0.80 9.92
CA PRO A 4 -17.63 -0.70 8.90
C PRO A 4 -16.24 -0.88 9.51
N LEU A 5 -15.34 -1.50 8.76
CA LEU A 5 -13.93 -1.57 9.13
C LEU A 5 -13.27 -0.21 8.88
N ARG A 6 -12.76 0.42 9.94
CA ARG A 6 -12.17 1.77 9.89
C ARG A 6 -10.69 1.69 9.55
N ILE A 7 -10.33 2.10 8.35
CA ILE A 7 -8.96 2.01 7.81
C ILE A 7 -8.40 3.42 7.66
N ALA A 8 -7.28 3.72 8.32
CA ALA A 8 -6.53 4.94 8.09
C ALA A 8 -5.41 4.72 7.08
N ILE A 9 -5.39 5.51 6.01
CA ILE A 9 -4.27 5.58 5.07
C ILE A 9 -3.35 6.72 5.49
N LEU A 10 -2.15 6.37 5.94
CA LEU A 10 -1.08 7.31 6.25
C LEU A 10 -0.26 7.56 4.99
N GLU A 11 -0.38 8.76 4.42
CA GLU A 11 0.36 9.16 3.22
C GLU A 11 1.77 9.63 3.61
N CYS A 12 2.73 8.72 3.48
CA CYS A 12 4.13 8.88 3.90
C CYS A 12 5.06 9.43 2.81
N ASP A 13 4.54 9.58 1.60
CA ASP A 13 5.20 10.20 0.45
C ASP A 13 4.12 10.69 -0.52
N THR A 14 4.52 11.41 -1.56
CA THR A 14 3.63 11.83 -2.64
C THR A 14 3.90 11.00 -3.90
N PRO A 15 2.89 10.39 -4.53
CA PRO A 15 3.09 9.68 -5.78
C PRO A 15 3.52 10.64 -6.88
N ILE A 16 4.04 10.10 -7.99
CA ILE A 16 4.37 10.94 -9.15
C ILE A 16 3.11 11.63 -9.69
N GLU A 17 3.27 12.85 -10.21
CA GLU A 17 2.16 13.73 -10.62
C GLU A 17 1.09 13.05 -11.48
N SER A 18 1.46 12.16 -12.41
CA SER A 18 0.49 11.44 -13.25
C SER A 18 -0.35 10.42 -12.48
N VAL A 19 0.25 9.76 -11.49
CA VAL A 19 -0.43 8.84 -10.57
C VAL A 19 -1.29 9.64 -9.59
N ASP A 20 -0.75 10.72 -9.05
CA ASP A 20 -1.48 11.63 -8.15
C ASP A 20 -2.75 12.18 -8.81
N LYS A 21 -2.65 12.69 -10.04
CA LYS A 21 -3.81 13.19 -10.80
C LYS A 21 -4.84 12.11 -11.10
N ARG A 22 -4.40 10.86 -11.34
CA ARG A 22 -5.29 9.76 -11.69
C ARG A 22 -6.05 9.23 -10.48
N TYR A 23 -5.36 9.10 -9.34
CA TYR A 23 -5.89 8.42 -8.17
C TYR A 23 -6.18 9.35 -7.00
N ASN A 24 -5.91 10.66 -7.11
CA ASN A 24 -6.01 11.62 -6.02
C ASN A 24 -5.17 11.18 -4.80
N GLY A 25 -3.85 11.05 -5.02
CA GLY A 25 -2.90 10.59 -4.01
C GLY A 25 -2.91 9.09 -3.75
N TYR A 26 -2.20 8.68 -2.71
CA TYR A 26 -2.19 7.30 -2.24
C TYR A 26 -3.52 6.92 -1.61
N TYR A 27 -4.19 7.86 -0.94
CA TYR A 27 -5.53 7.65 -0.40
C TYR A 27 -6.47 7.08 -1.45
N GLY A 28 -6.67 7.75 -2.58
CA GLY A 28 -7.66 7.28 -3.54
C GLY A 28 -7.21 6.01 -4.28
N LEU A 29 -5.91 5.81 -4.45
CA LEU A 29 -5.36 4.56 -4.99
C LEU A 29 -5.68 3.36 -4.09
N PHE A 30 -5.35 3.44 -2.80
CA PHE A 30 -5.64 2.38 -1.85
C PHE A 30 -7.14 2.23 -1.59
N SER A 31 -7.92 3.32 -1.52
CA SER A 31 -9.38 3.24 -1.38
C SER A 31 -10.01 2.46 -2.53
N GLN A 32 -9.59 2.72 -3.77
CA GLN A 32 -10.09 1.96 -4.92
C GLN A 32 -9.75 0.46 -4.78
N LEU A 33 -8.51 0.13 -4.43
CA LEU A 33 -8.08 -1.26 -4.26
C LEU A 33 -8.82 -1.98 -3.12
N PHE A 34 -9.03 -1.31 -1.98
CA PHE A 34 -9.81 -1.88 -0.88
C PHE A 34 -11.28 -2.05 -1.25
N HIS A 35 -11.86 -1.15 -2.04
CA HIS A 35 -13.22 -1.32 -2.56
C HIS A 35 -13.32 -2.53 -3.50
N GLU A 36 -12.31 -2.75 -4.35
CA GLU A 36 -12.21 -3.95 -5.19
C GLU A 36 -12.07 -5.22 -4.35
N CYS A 37 -11.22 -5.20 -3.33
CA CYS A 37 -11.07 -6.31 -2.38
C CYS A 37 -12.37 -6.61 -1.63
N ALA A 38 -13.06 -5.58 -1.13
CA ALA A 38 -14.34 -5.74 -0.43
C ALA A 38 -15.37 -6.44 -1.31
N LYS A 39 -15.51 -6.01 -2.57
CA LYS A 39 -16.39 -6.68 -3.55
C LYS A 39 -16.02 -8.16 -3.73
N SER A 40 -14.73 -8.47 -3.84
CA SER A 40 -14.26 -9.86 -4.01
C SER A 40 -14.57 -10.76 -2.81
N LEU A 41 -14.68 -10.18 -1.62
CA LEU A 41 -15.03 -10.86 -0.37
C LEU A 41 -16.54 -10.86 -0.06
N GLY A 42 -17.36 -10.23 -0.92
CA GLY A 42 -18.80 -10.08 -0.67
C GLY A 42 -19.15 -9.03 0.40
N LEU A 43 -18.20 -8.16 0.75
CA LEU A 43 -18.41 -7.01 1.62
C LEU A 43 -18.88 -5.81 0.77
N ASP A 44 -19.85 -5.05 1.27
CA ASP A 44 -20.27 -3.81 0.64
C ASP A 44 -19.15 -2.75 0.79
N PRO A 45 -18.61 -2.20 -0.31
CA PRO A 45 -17.48 -1.26 -0.23
C PRO A 45 -17.81 0.08 0.42
N GLU A 46 -19.06 0.54 0.29
CA GLU A 46 -19.47 1.88 0.71
C GLU A 46 -19.92 1.89 2.18
N THR A 47 -20.41 0.75 2.67
CA THR A 47 -20.95 0.62 4.04
C THR A 47 -20.16 -0.34 4.91
N GLY A 48 -19.33 -1.20 4.31
CA GLY A 48 -18.48 -2.16 5.01
C GLY A 48 -17.08 -1.63 5.32
N LEU A 49 -16.65 -0.54 4.67
CA LEU A 49 -15.36 0.11 4.89
C LEU A 49 -15.55 1.59 5.21
N ASP A 50 -14.75 2.11 6.14
CA ASP A 50 -14.63 3.54 6.42
C ASP A 50 -13.16 3.91 6.28
N ILE A 51 -12.80 4.54 5.16
CA ILE A 51 -11.41 4.82 4.80
C ILE A 51 -11.10 6.31 4.98
N THR A 52 -10.09 6.62 5.77
CA THR A 52 -9.69 8.00 6.09
C THR A 52 -8.28 8.32 5.59
N ARG A 53 -8.04 9.59 5.22
CA ARG A 53 -6.75 10.11 4.76
C ARG A 53 -6.04 10.83 5.89
N TRP A 54 -4.72 10.59 6.02
CA TRP A 54 -3.86 11.28 6.98
C TRP A 54 -2.54 11.69 6.33
N ASP A 55 -2.28 13.00 6.29
CA ASP A 55 -1.01 13.55 5.80
C ASP A 55 0.03 13.54 6.92
N VAL A 56 0.92 12.55 6.88
CA VAL A 56 1.98 12.39 7.87
C VAL A 56 3.29 13.05 7.45
N VAL A 57 3.37 13.64 6.25
CA VAL A 57 4.60 14.28 5.75
C VAL A 57 4.58 15.77 6.03
N HIS A 58 3.54 16.47 5.57
CA HIS A 58 3.45 17.92 5.66
C HIS A 58 2.67 18.39 6.87
N ALA A 59 1.52 17.75 7.14
CA ALA A 59 0.64 18.13 8.25
C ALA A 59 1.04 17.49 9.59
N GLN A 60 1.78 16.36 9.56
CA GLN A 60 2.10 15.56 10.75
C GLN A 60 0.84 15.13 11.51
N GLU A 61 -0.23 14.80 10.77
CA GLU A 61 -1.51 14.40 11.34
C GLU A 61 -1.62 12.88 11.45
N TYR A 62 -2.14 12.40 12.57
CA TYR A 62 -2.29 10.98 12.85
C TYR A 62 -3.66 10.68 13.46
N PRO A 63 -4.28 9.54 13.10
CA PRO A 63 -5.54 9.11 13.70
C PRO A 63 -5.36 8.82 15.19
N LYS A 64 -6.41 9.07 15.97
CA LYS A 64 -6.48 8.47 17.30
C LYS A 64 -6.72 6.97 17.13
N LEU A 65 -5.98 6.16 17.90
CA LEU A 65 -6.05 4.70 17.79
C LEU A 65 -7.44 4.13 18.15
N GLU A 66 -8.26 4.86 18.89
CA GLU A 66 -9.64 4.49 19.22
C GLU A 66 -10.61 4.63 18.04
N ASP A 67 -10.27 5.49 17.08
CA ASP A 67 -11.12 5.82 15.93
C ASP A 67 -10.89 4.89 14.73
N ILE A 68 -9.92 3.99 14.79
CA ILE A 68 -9.52 3.12 13.67
C ILE A 68 -9.37 1.66 14.09
N ASP A 69 -9.53 0.77 13.11
CA ASP A 69 -9.30 -0.67 13.26
C ASP A 69 -8.01 -1.11 12.55
N ALA A 70 -7.58 -0.36 11.52
CA ALA A 70 -6.43 -0.69 10.70
C ALA A 70 -5.66 0.56 10.26
N ILE A 71 -4.35 0.39 10.05
CA ILE A 71 -3.48 1.38 9.44
C ILE A 71 -2.87 0.80 8.17
N VAL A 72 -2.97 1.56 7.08
CA VAL A 72 -2.25 1.32 5.83
C VAL A 72 -1.17 2.38 5.74
N HIS A 73 0.07 1.95 5.76
CA HIS A 73 1.24 2.81 5.69
C HIS A 73 1.79 2.75 4.27
N THR A 74 1.77 3.88 3.54
CA THR A 74 2.29 3.91 2.16
C THR A 74 3.82 3.74 2.18
N GLY A 75 4.39 3.28 1.06
CA GLY A 75 5.83 3.05 0.96
C GLY A 75 6.65 4.26 1.43
N SER A 76 7.65 4.00 2.28
CA SER A 76 8.56 5.01 2.82
C SER A 76 9.99 4.67 2.41
N SER A 77 10.78 5.69 2.06
CA SER A 77 12.19 5.55 1.68
C SER A 77 13.11 5.11 2.83
N LYS A 78 12.59 4.99 4.06
CA LYS A 78 13.37 4.65 5.26
C LYS A 78 12.97 3.27 5.80
N SER A 79 13.98 2.44 6.08
CA SER A 79 13.81 1.18 6.81
C SER A 79 13.75 1.47 8.30
N PRO A 80 12.61 1.29 8.99
CA PRO A 80 12.56 1.40 10.45
C PRO A 80 13.28 0.20 11.09
N ASP A 81 13.78 0.37 12.30
CA ASP A 81 14.16 -0.75 13.15
C ASP A 81 12.90 -1.53 13.56
N CYS A 82 12.97 -2.87 13.61
CA CYS A 82 11.83 -3.68 14.02
C CYS A 82 11.59 -3.49 15.54
N PRO A 83 10.42 -2.98 15.97
CA PRO A 83 10.14 -2.82 17.39
C PRO A 83 10.04 -4.15 18.13
N THR A 84 10.28 -4.14 19.44
CA THR A 84 10.06 -5.32 20.29
C THR A 84 8.59 -5.78 20.21
N ASN A 85 8.36 -7.09 20.11
CA ASN A 85 7.03 -7.73 19.92
C ASN A 85 6.40 -7.56 18.53
N VAL A 86 7.23 -7.34 17.51
CA VAL A 86 6.83 -7.33 16.10
C VAL A 86 7.57 -8.43 15.36
N ILE A 87 6.85 -9.18 14.53
CA ILE A 87 7.37 -10.30 13.75
C ILE A 87 7.84 -9.76 12.40
N PRO A 88 9.13 -9.89 12.03
CA PRO A 88 9.59 -9.56 10.69
C PRO A 88 9.04 -10.58 9.69
N LEU A 89 8.48 -10.11 8.57
CA LEU A 89 7.95 -10.97 7.52
C LEU A 89 9.02 -11.41 6.50
N GLY A 90 10.14 -10.70 6.43
CA GLY A 90 11.23 -11.04 5.53
C GLY A 90 12.40 -10.07 5.60
N SER A 91 13.51 -10.45 4.99
CA SER A 91 14.71 -9.62 4.85
C SER A 91 15.41 -9.94 3.51
N SER A 92 16.22 -9.01 3.02
CA SER A 92 17.09 -9.17 1.85
C SER A 92 18.45 -8.52 2.11
N SER A 93 19.41 -8.71 1.20
CA SER A 93 20.73 -8.06 1.30
C SER A 93 20.66 -6.53 1.32
N ASN A 94 19.59 -5.95 0.76
CA ASN A 94 19.42 -4.51 0.61
C ASN A 94 18.39 -3.92 1.58
N CYS A 95 17.66 -4.76 2.33
CA CYS A 95 16.75 -4.30 3.36
C CYS A 95 16.54 -5.36 4.44
N ALA A 96 16.83 -4.99 5.69
CA ALA A 96 16.71 -5.88 6.83
C ALA A 96 15.26 -6.27 7.15
N ILE A 97 14.27 -5.44 6.78
CA ILE A 97 12.86 -5.64 7.12
C ILE A 97 12.00 -5.35 5.89
N GLN A 98 11.61 -6.42 5.19
CA GLN A 98 10.70 -6.39 4.04
C GLN A 98 9.23 -6.25 4.43
N GLY A 99 8.92 -6.39 5.71
CA GLY A 99 7.57 -6.27 6.24
C GLY A 99 7.55 -6.59 7.72
N MET A 100 6.54 -6.09 8.41
CA MET A 100 6.38 -6.25 9.86
C MET A 100 4.95 -6.66 10.16
N TYR A 101 4.80 -7.54 11.15
CA TYR A 101 3.51 -8.08 11.50
C TYR A 101 3.35 -8.18 13.01
N ARG A 102 2.17 -7.84 13.51
CA ARG A 102 1.74 -8.13 14.88
C ARG A 102 0.29 -8.63 14.86
N PRO A 103 0.03 -9.86 15.33
CA PRO A 103 -1.32 -10.44 15.35
C PRO A 103 -2.36 -9.54 16.00
N GLY A 104 -3.50 -9.40 15.32
CA GLY A 104 -4.61 -8.54 15.72
C GLY A 104 -4.26 -7.06 15.88
N LYS A 105 -3.13 -6.59 15.33
CA LYS A 105 -2.67 -5.19 15.43
C LYS A 105 -2.34 -4.58 14.08
N PHE A 106 -1.37 -5.12 13.35
CA PHE A 106 -0.98 -4.56 12.05
C PHE A 106 -0.20 -5.55 11.19
N ILE A 107 -0.21 -5.30 9.89
CA ILE A 107 0.67 -5.92 8.90
C ILE A 107 1.20 -4.82 7.97
N THR A 108 2.49 -4.88 7.63
CA THR A 108 3.13 -3.96 6.68
C THR A 108 4.01 -4.74 5.72
N VAL A 109 4.15 -4.23 4.50
CA VAL A 109 5.08 -4.73 3.49
C VAL A 109 5.85 -3.57 2.90
N GLN A 110 7.13 -3.80 2.58
CA GLN A 110 7.95 -2.87 1.80
C GLN A 110 7.50 -2.84 0.35
N GLY A 111 7.03 -3.99 -0.16
CA GLY A 111 6.49 -4.09 -1.52
C GLY A 111 5.38 -3.07 -1.75
N HIS A 112 5.17 -2.75 -3.02
CA HIS A 112 4.13 -1.82 -3.45
C HIS A 112 2.94 -2.60 -4.03
N PRO A 113 2.05 -3.20 -3.21
CA PRO A 113 0.87 -3.91 -3.71
C PRO A 113 -0.08 -2.99 -4.48
N GLU A 114 0.10 -1.68 -4.36
CA GLU A 114 -0.63 -0.67 -5.13
C GLU A 114 -0.12 -0.49 -6.57
N PHE A 115 1.05 -1.01 -6.91
CA PHE A 115 1.61 -0.84 -8.25
C PHE A 115 0.91 -1.73 -9.28
N ASN A 116 0.61 -1.13 -10.42
CA ASN A 116 0.08 -1.78 -11.60
C ASN A 116 0.87 -1.34 -12.84
N GLY A 117 0.59 -1.93 -14.00
CA GLY A 117 1.30 -1.64 -15.25
C GLY A 117 1.38 -0.15 -15.58
N PHE A 118 0.31 0.62 -15.29
CA PHE A 118 0.31 2.07 -15.47
C PHE A 118 1.29 2.78 -14.54
N ILE A 119 1.23 2.53 -13.23
CA ILE A 119 2.12 3.16 -12.24
C ILE A 119 3.58 2.83 -12.56
N VAL A 120 3.88 1.55 -12.82
CA VAL A 120 5.24 1.10 -13.15
C VAL A 120 5.72 1.79 -14.42
N SER A 121 4.90 1.86 -15.47
CA SER A 121 5.25 2.53 -16.73
C SER A 121 5.58 4.01 -16.51
N GLU A 122 4.77 4.72 -15.74
CA GLU A 122 4.98 6.14 -15.47
C GLU A 122 6.26 6.38 -14.65
N VAL A 123 6.53 5.54 -13.64
CA VAL A 123 7.77 5.59 -12.84
C VAL A 123 8.99 5.32 -13.71
N VAL A 124 8.98 4.25 -14.51
CA VAL A 124 10.10 3.87 -15.39
C VAL A 124 10.36 4.98 -16.41
N ASN A 125 9.33 5.46 -17.10
CA ASN A 125 9.46 6.54 -18.09
C ASN A 125 10.01 7.84 -17.47
N LYS A 126 9.55 8.21 -16.27
CA LYS A 126 10.07 9.39 -15.56
C LYS A 126 11.55 9.24 -15.20
N ARG A 127 11.95 8.07 -14.67
CA ARG A 127 13.34 7.78 -14.26
C ARG A 127 14.28 7.68 -15.47
N ALA A 128 13.81 7.12 -16.58
CA ALA A 128 14.54 7.08 -17.85
C ALA A 128 14.80 8.50 -18.39
N ARG A 129 13.77 9.35 -18.44
CA ARG A 129 13.89 10.76 -18.89
C ARG A 129 14.83 11.58 -18.00
N ALA A 130 14.87 11.28 -16.71
CA ALA A 130 15.79 11.93 -15.76
C ALA A 130 17.23 11.38 -15.84
N GLY A 131 17.51 10.40 -16.69
CA GLY A 131 18.83 9.77 -16.81
C GLY A 131 19.22 8.88 -15.63
N VAL A 132 18.27 8.54 -14.76
CA VAL A 132 18.51 7.67 -13.58
C VAL A 132 18.57 6.20 -14.01
N PHE A 133 17.72 5.80 -14.96
CA PHE A 133 17.71 4.45 -15.49
C PHE A 133 18.36 4.39 -16.88
N PRO A 134 19.31 3.47 -17.10
CA PRO A 134 19.79 3.14 -18.43
C PRO A 134 18.64 2.71 -19.34
N LYS A 135 18.81 2.89 -20.65
CA LYS A 135 17.78 2.56 -21.64
C LYS A 135 17.44 1.07 -21.58
N GLU A 136 18.44 0.21 -21.47
CA GLU A 136 18.29 -1.24 -21.43
C GLU A 136 17.45 -1.70 -20.23
N LEU A 137 17.69 -1.09 -19.07
CA LEU A 137 16.90 -1.36 -17.86
C LEU A 137 15.45 -0.90 -18.02
N SER A 138 15.25 0.24 -18.68
CA SER A 138 13.92 0.81 -18.90
C SER A 138 13.12 -0.03 -19.90
N ASP A 139 13.75 -0.47 -20.99
CA ASP A 139 13.13 -1.34 -21.99
C ASP A 139 12.74 -2.71 -21.40
N ASP A 140 13.62 -3.34 -20.60
CA ASP A 140 13.29 -4.59 -19.88
C ASP A 140 12.10 -4.40 -18.94
N ALA A 141 12.13 -3.34 -18.13
CA ALA A 141 11.06 -3.08 -17.18
C ALA A 141 9.72 -2.86 -17.92
N LEU A 142 9.71 -2.04 -18.97
CA LEU A 142 8.53 -1.77 -19.82
C LEU A 142 8.02 -3.01 -20.56
N ALA A 143 8.89 -3.97 -20.90
CA ALA A 143 8.45 -5.23 -21.51
C ALA A 143 7.68 -6.13 -20.54
N ARG A 144 7.82 -5.92 -19.22
CA ARG A 144 7.23 -6.75 -18.16
C ARG A 144 6.05 -6.10 -17.43
N VAL A 145 5.73 -4.83 -17.70
CA VAL A 145 4.66 -4.10 -16.99
C VAL A 145 3.25 -4.65 -17.20
N GLU A 146 3.04 -5.43 -18.27
CA GLU A 146 1.74 -6.06 -18.54
C GLU A 146 1.64 -7.48 -17.97
N LEU A 147 2.71 -8.00 -17.34
CA LEU A 147 2.63 -9.24 -16.59
C LEU A 147 1.67 -9.07 -15.41
N ALA A 148 1.05 -10.18 -14.98
CA ALA A 148 0.14 -10.17 -13.85
C ALA A 148 0.80 -9.57 -12.60
N HIS A 149 0.07 -8.71 -11.90
CA HIS A 149 0.47 -8.14 -10.62
C HIS A 149 -0.41 -8.74 -9.53
N ASP A 150 0.21 -9.25 -8.47
CA ASP A 150 -0.50 -9.93 -7.37
C ASP A 150 -0.99 -8.94 -6.29
N GLY A 151 -1.03 -7.64 -6.61
CA GLY A 151 -1.35 -6.57 -5.66
C GLY A 151 -2.73 -6.73 -5.02
N LEU A 152 -3.73 -7.10 -5.83
CA LEU A 152 -5.09 -7.34 -5.35
C LEU A 152 -5.15 -8.57 -4.43
N ASP A 153 -4.48 -9.67 -4.80
CA ASP A 153 -4.46 -10.89 -3.99
C ASP A 153 -3.81 -10.65 -2.62
N ILE A 154 -2.73 -9.89 -2.58
CA ILE A 154 -2.07 -9.48 -1.32
C ILE A 154 -3.01 -8.61 -0.49
N LEU A 155 -3.69 -7.63 -1.09
CA LEU A 155 -4.61 -6.76 -0.37
C LEU A 155 -5.87 -7.49 0.13
N VAL A 156 -6.33 -8.51 -0.60
CA VAL A 156 -7.39 -9.42 -0.12
C VAL A 156 -6.94 -10.17 1.13
N VAL A 157 -5.71 -10.68 1.16
CA VAL A 157 -5.14 -11.31 2.35
C VAL A 157 -5.08 -10.32 3.51
N PHE A 158 -4.66 -9.07 3.27
CA PHE A 158 -4.65 -8.04 4.32
C PHE A 158 -6.06 -7.75 4.83
N LEU A 159 -7.03 -7.61 3.94
CA LEU A 159 -8.41 -7.34 4.35
C LEU A 159 -8.99 -8.51 5.16
N ARG A 160 -8.73 -9.75 4.76
CA ARG A 160 -9.10 -10.95 5.55
C ARG A 160 -8.46 -10.95 6.93
N PHE A 161 -7.18 -10.59 7.02
CA PHE A 161 -6.47 -10.46 8.28
C PHE A 161 -7.13 -9.41 9.19
N LEU A 162 -7.44 -8.22 8.65
CA LEU A 162 -8.12 -7.14 9.38
C LEU A 162 -9.54 -7.52 9.79
N LEU A 163 -10.22 -8.34 9.00
CA LEU A 163 -11.54 -8.86 9.32
C LEU A 163 -11.52 -9.96 10.39
N GLY A 164 -10.34 -10.49 10.74
CA GLY A 164 -10.14 -11.58 11.70
C GLY A 164 -10.40 -12.96 11.12
N GLU A 165 -10.38 -13.11 9.79
CA GLU A 165 -10.63 -14.39 9.11
C GLU A 165 -9.39 -15.28 9.03
N ILE A 166 -8.20 -14.69 9.20
CA ILE A 166 -6.91 -15.36 9.20
C ILE A 166 -6.01 -14.77 10.29
N GLU A 167 -5.14 -15.61 10.87
CA GLU A 167 -4.19 -15.28 11.95
C GLU A 167 -2.73 -15.35 11.49
#